data_AF-A0A8C6TDM5-F1
#
_entry.id   AF-A0A8C6TDM5-F1
#
_cell.length_a   1.000
_cell.length_b   1.000
_cell.length_c   1.000
_cell.angle_alpha   90.00
_cell.angle_beta   90.00
_cell.angle_gamma   90.00
#
_symmetry.space_group_name_H-M   'P 1'
#
loop_
_entity.id
_entity.type
_entity.pdbx_description
1 polymer ?
#
loop_
_entity_poly.entity_id
_entity_poly.type
_entity_poly.pdbx_seq_one_letter_code
_entity_poly.pdbx_strand_id
1 'polypeptide(L)'
;MPTTQSPQDEQEKLLDEAVQAVKVQSFQMKRCLDKNKLMDALKHASNMLGELRTSMLSPKSYYELYMAISDELHYLEVYLTDEFAKGRKVADLYELVQYAGNIIPRLYLLITSRKDILKDLVEMNYLLQCTRNILPDDGEQGSEEMTGDIADSVDFILLNFAEMNKLWVRMQHQGHSRDREKREKERQELRILVGTNLVRLSQLEGVNVEKYKQIVLSGVLEQVVNCRDSLAQEYLMECIIQVFPDEFHLQTLNPFLRSCADLHQHVNVKNIIIALIDRLALFAHREDGPGIPAEIKLFDIFSQQVATVIQSRQDMPSEDVVSLQVSLINLAMKCYPDRVDYVDKVLESTVEIFNKLNLEHIATSSAVSKELMRLLKIPVDSYNNILTVLQLKHFPPLFEYFDYESRKNMSCYVLSNTLDYNTTIVAQEQVDAILNLVSTLIQDQPDQPSDEPDPEDFAEEQSLVGRFIHLLHSEDPDQQYLILNTARKHFGAGGNQRIRFTLPPLVFAAYQLQQYTLMESRRRRS
;
A
#
# COMPACT_ATOMS: atom_id res chain seq x y z
N MET A 1 -35.72 17.59 35.78
CA MET A 1 -34.59 16.66 35.54
C MET A 1 -33.46 17.49 34.96
N PRO A 2 -32.24 17.48 35.51
CA PRO A 2 -31.13 18.15 34.87
C PRO A 2 -30.86 17.40 33.57
N THR A 3 -30.86 18.12 32.44
CA THR A 3 -30.33 17.64 31.18
C THR A 3 -28.88 17.26 31.42
N THR A 4 -28.60 15.95 31.48
CA THR A 4 -27.26 15.40 31.39
C THR A 4 -26.62 15.95 30.13
N GLN A 5 -25.68 16.88 30.27
CA GLN A 5 -24.90 17.44 29.17
C GLN A 5 -24.19 16.28 28.47
N SER A 6 -24.16 16.30 27.14
CA SER A 6 -23.45 15.26 26.44
C SER A 6 -21.95 15.40 26.74
N PRO A 7 -21.18 14.29 26.79
CA PRO A 7 -19.73 14.35 27.01
C PRO A 7 -18.97 15.21 25.97
N GLN A 8 -19.57 15.46 24.80
CA GLN A 8 -19.02 16.36 23.78
C GLN A 8 -19.23 17.83 24.14
N ASP A 9 -20.41 18.22 24.62
CA ASP A 9 -20.69 19.61 25.01
C ASP A 9 -19.80 20.07 26.18
N GLU A 10 -19.46 19.15 27.09
CA GLU A 10 -18.52 19.42 28.19
C GLU A 10 -17.08 19.61 27.69
N GLN A 11 -16.66 18.86 26.67
CA GLN A 11 -15.34 19.01 26.04
C GLN A 11 -15.21 20.33 25.28
N GLU A 12 -16.24 20.71 24.52
CA GLU A 12 -16.26 21.99 23.79
C GLU A 12 -16.18 23.17 24.76
N LYS A 13 -16.93 23.12 25.86
CA LYS A 13 -16.89 24.18 26.87
C LYS A 13 -15.52 24.33 27.53
N LEU A 14 -14.89 23.21 27.91
CA LEU A 14 -13.53 23.22 28.49
C LEU A 14 -12.50 23.77 27.50
N LEU A 15 -12.65 23.44 26.22
CA LEU A 15 -11.78 23.95 25.16
C LEU A 15 -11.97 25.47 24.98
N ASP A 16 -13.21 25.93 24.89
CA ASP A 16 -13.54 27.35 24.73
C ASP A 16 -13.01 28.21 25.89
N GLU A 17 -13.14 27.72 27.12
CA GLU A 17 -12.60 28.39 28.30
C GLU A 17 -11.06 28.51 28.23
N ALA A 18 -10.36 27.43 27.86
CA ALA A 18 -8.91 27.42 27.70
C ALA A 18 -8.45 28.34 26.55
N VAL A 19 -9.09 28.26 25.38
CA VAL A 19 -8.76 29.11 24.21
C VAL A 19 -9.04 30.59 24.52
N GLN A 20 -10.10 30.89 25.26
CA GLN A 20 -10.38 32.26 25.67
C GLN A 20 -9.32 32.78 26.65
N ALA A 21 -8.85 31.96 27.59
CA ALA A 21 -7.74 32.31 28.47
C ALA A 21 -6.45 32.59 27.66
N VAL A 22 -6.15 31.74 26.67
CA VAL A 22 -5.03 31.93 25.73
C VAL A 22 -5.15 33.26 24.98
N LYS A 23 -6.32 33.61 24.46
CA LYS A 23 -6.56 34.91 23.78
C LYS A 23 -6.32 36.11 24.70
N VAL A 24 -6.76 36.02 25.96
CA VAL A 24 -6.56 37.10 26.94
C VAL A 24 -5.07 37.28 27.27
N GLN A 25 -4.35 36.18 27.53
CA GLN A 25 -2.93 36.24 27.87
C GLN A 25 -2.05 36.63 26.67
N SER A 26 -2.32 36.11 25.47
CA SER A 26 -1.60 36.49 24.25
C SER A 26 -1.79 37.96 23.87
N PHE A 27 -2.99 38.52 24.05
CA PHE A 27 -3.22 39.95 23.86
C PHE A 27 -2.37 40.81 24.81
N GLN A 28 -2.30 40.41 26.08
CA GLN A 28 -1.46 41.10 27.07
C GLN A 28 0.03 40.93 26.76
N MET A 29 0.45 39.74 26.30
CA MET A 29 1.81 39.46 25.83
C MET A 29 2.19 40.41 24.70
N LYS A 30 1.42 40.47 23.60
CA LYS A 30 1.67 41.36 22.45
C LYS A 30 1.76 42.82 22.87
N ARG A 31 0.84 43.28 23.72
CA ARG A 31 0.85 44.65 24.25
C ARG A 31 2.09 44.97 25.10
N CYS A 32 2.64 43.97 25.81
CA CYS A 32 3.90 44.12 26.55
C CYS A 32 5.11 44.13 25.61
N LEU A 33 5.09 43.34 24.54
CA LEU A 33 6.12 43.35 23.48
C LEU A 33 6.18 44.72 22.78
N ASP A 34 5.02 45.32 22.43
CA ASP A 34 4.96 46.67 21.83
C ASP A 34 5.59 47.75 22.74
N LYS A 35 5.51 47.55 24.06
CA LYS A 35 6.09 48.45 25.07
C LYS A 35 7.54 48.10 25.44
N ASN A 36 8.16 47.13 24.75
CA ASN A 36 9.49 46.60 25.04
C ASN A 36 9.65 46.07 26.47
N LYS A 37 8.58 45.54 27.06
CA LYS A 37 8.57 44.92 28.38
C LYS A 37 8.65 43.40 28.26
N LEU A 38 9.83 42.89 27.91
CA LEU A 38 10.03 41.47 27.62
C LEU A 38 9.71 40.56 28.81
N MET A 39 10.15 40.90 30.02
CA MET A 39 9.91 40.06 31.21
C MET A 39 8.42 39.92 31.55
N ASP A 40 7.66 41.02 31.40
CA ASP A 40 6.21 41.00 31.59
C ASP A 40 5.54 40.17 30.47
N ALA A 41 6.03 40.28 29.23
CA ALA A 41 5.56 39.47 28.11
C ALA A 41 5.82 37.97 28.34
N LEU A 42 7.01 37.58 28.81
CA LEU A 42 7.36 36.20 29.14
C LEU A 42 6.51 35.65 30.29
N LYS A 43 6.13 36.50 31.26
CA LYS A 43 5.19 36.10 32.32
C LYS A 43 3.80 35.80 31.76
N HIS A 44 3.30 36.62 30.85
CA HIS A 44 2.03 36.35 30.16
C HIS A 44 2.11 35.11 29.25
N ALA A 45 3.22 34.93 28.54
CA ALA A 45 3.48 33.72 27.76
C ALA A 45 3.52 32.46 28.65
N SER A 46 4.15 32.53 29.82
CA SER A 46 4.19 31.42 30.77
C SER A 46 2.80 31.11 31.35
N ASN A 47 1.94 32.11 31.55
CA ASN A 47 0.57 31.88 31.98
C ASN A 47 -0.27 31.25 30.87
N MET A 48 -0.11 31.72 29.63
CA MET A 48 -0.73 31.15 28.43
C MET A 48 -0.35 29.67 28.25
N LEU A 49 0.94 29.35 28.34
CA LEU A 49 1.47 27.98 28.32
C LEU A 49 1.00 27.13 29.50
N GLY A 50 0.52 27.75 30.57
CA GLY A 50 -0.07 27.06 31.71
C GLY A 50 -1.29 26.23 31.34
N GLU A 51 -2.06 26.66 30.33
CA GLU A 51 -3.27 25.96 29.86
C GLU A 51 -2.95 24.60 29.24
N LEU A 52 -1.76 24.42 28.63
CA LEU A 52 -1.30 23.14 28.08
C LEU A 52 -1.09 22.04 29.13
N ARG A 53 -1.16 22.37 30.42
CA ARG A 53 -0.99 21.40 31.51
C ARG A 53 -2.26 20.59 31.78
N THR A 54 -3.39 20.97 31.19
CA THR A 54 -4.65 20.26 31.38
C THR A 54 -4.56 18.83 30.86
N SER A 55 -5.10 17.87 31.63
CA SER A 55 -5.29 16.47 31.20
C SER A 55 -6.76 16.13 30.96
N MET A 56 -7.64 17.14 31.02
CA MET A 56 -9.09 16.97 30.90
C MET A 56 -9.59 17.03 29.45
N LEU A 57 -8.76 17.55 28.55
CA LEU A 57 -9.10 17.66 27.13
C LEU A 57 -8.85 16.35 26.39
N SER A 58 -9.71 16.04 25.43
CA SER A 58 -9.47 15.00 24.44
C SER A 58 -8.25 15.35 23.57
N PRO A 59 -7.57 14.37 22.97
CA PRO A 59 -6.40 14.65 22.12
C PRO A 59 -6.68 15.61 20.96
N LYS A 60 -7.88 15.56 20.38
CA LYS A 60 -8.31 16.49 19.32
C LYS A 60 -8.46 17.91 19.84
N SER A 61 -9.20 18.10 20.94
CA SER A 61 -9.36 19.42 21.58
C SER A 61 -8.01 19.96 22.07
N TYR A 62 -7.14 19.09 22.58
CA TYR A 62 -5.78 19.47 22.98
C TYR A 62 -4.94 19.91 21.78
N TYR A 63 -5.05 19.24 20.64
CA TYR A 63 -4.37 19.64 19.40
C TYR A 63 -4.83 21.01 18.91
N GLU A 64 -6.12 21.32 18.99
CA GLU A 64 -6.65 22.65 18.65
C GLU A 64 -6.12 23.74 19.60
N LEU A 65 -6.09 23.47 20.91
CA LEU A 65 -5.48 24.37 21.90
C LEU A 65 -3.97 24.55 21.63
N TYR A 66 -3.27 23.47 21.30
CA TYR A 66 -1.86 23.48 20.94
C TYR A 66 -1.60 24.37 19.72
N MET A 67 -2.39 24.25 18.65
CA MET A 67 -2.25 25.09 17.46
C MET A 67 -2.46 26.57 17.79
N ALA A 68 -3.50 26.90 18.57
CA ALA A 68 -3.77 28.26 18.98
C ALA A 68 -2.62 28.88 19.79
N ILE A 69 -2.01 28.12 20.70
CA ILE A 69 -0.86 28.59 21.48
C ILE A 69 0.40 28.67 20.62
N SER A 70 0.63 27.70 19.74
CA SER A 70 1.79 27.65 18.83
C SER A 70 1.84 28.88 17.92
N ASP A 71 0.69 29.29 17.35
CA ASP A 71 0.59 30.51 16.53
C ASP A 71 0.96 31.76 17.35
N GLU A 72 0.53 31.83 18.60
CA GLU A 72 0.84 32.94 19.50
C GLU A 72 2.31 32.96 19.93
N LEU A 73 2.94 31.80 20.15
CA LEU A 73 4.37 31.69 20.42
C LEU A 73 5.22 32.06 19.21
N HIS A 74 4.74 31.81 17.98
CA HIS A 74 5.46 32.22 16.77
C HIS A 74 5.63 33.75 16.69
N TYR A 75 4.63 34.53 17.15
CA TYR A 75 4.81 35.99 17.26
C TYR A 75 5.93 36.37 18.22
N LEU A 76 6.06 35.65 19.35
CA LEU A 76 7.13 35.88 20.32
C LEU A 76 8.49 35.49 19.73
N GLU A 77 8.56 34.37 19.00
CA GLU A 77 9.75 33.89 18.30
C GLU A 77 10.28 34.91 17.27
N VAL A 78 9.38 35.44 16.43
CA VAL A 78 9.71 36.45 15.42
C VAL A 78 10.19 37.74 16.08
N TYR A 79 9.51 38.19 17.14
CA TYR A 79 9.91 39.38 17.90
C TYR A 79 11.33 39.21 18.48
N LEU A 80 11.62 38.07 19.10
CA LEU A 80 12.95 37.77 19.62
C LEU A 80 13.98 37.76 18.49
N THR A 81 13.71 37.05 17.39
CA THR A 81 14.63 36.99 16.24
C THR A 81 14.97 38.39 15.70
N ASP A 82 13.97 39.26 15.57
CA ASP A 82 14.15 40.64 15.12
C ASP A 82 14.97 41.51 16.09
N GLU A 83 14.73 41.41 17.40
CA GLU A 83 15.50 42.15 18.41
C GLU A 83 16.96 41.69 18.46
N PHE A 84 17.21 40.38 18.31
CA PHE A 84 18.55 39.83 18.19
C PHE A 84 19.26 40.33 16.93
N ALA A 85 18.60 40.33 15.77
CA ALA A 85 19.15 40.84 14.50
C ALA A 85 19.47 42.34 14.56
N LYS A 86 18.69 43.12 15.31
CA LYS A 86 18.92 44.56 15.56
C LYS A 86 20.06 44.83 16.56
N GLY A 87 20.73 43.79 17.06
CA GLY A 87 21.86 43.91 18.00
C GLY A 87 21.46 44.12 19.47
N ARG A 88 20.16 44.07 19.80
CA ARG A 88 19.65 44.18 21.19
C ARG A 88 19.59 42.81 21.83
N LYS A 89 20.75 42.21 22.07
CA LYS A 89 20.87 40.91 22.72
C LYS A 89 20.45 41.04 24.19
N VAL A 90 19.39 40.35 24.57
CA VAL A 90 19.04 40.18 25.98
C VAL A 90 20.00 39.16 26.58
N ALA A 91 20.91 39.63 27.42
CA ALA A 91 21.84 38.75 28.13
C ALA A 91 21.06 37.73 28.98
N ASP A 92 21.56 36.50 29.01
CA ASP A 92 21.05 35.41 29.84
C ASP A 92 19.58 35.02 29.61
N LEU A 93 18.99 35.35 28.45
CA LEU A 93 17.60 34.98 28.12
C LEU A 93 17.33 33.48 28.33
N TYR A 94 18.30 32.63 27.99
CA TYR A 94 18.23 31.17 28.18
C TYR A 94 18.15 30.75 29.65
N GLU A 95 18.83 31.46 30.54
CA GLU A 95 18.72 31.23 31.99
C GLU A 95 17.41 31.83 32.51
N LEU A 96 17.01 32.99 31.98
CA LEU A 96 15.81 33.71 32.43
C LEU A 96 14.52 32.91 32.20
N VAL A 97 14.40 32.23 31.06
CA VAL A 97 13.23 31.38 30.78
C VAL A 97 13.20 30.12 31.64
N GLN A 98 14.33 29.68 32.21
CA GLN A 98 14.40 28.52 33.11
C GLN A 98 13.84 28.79 34.50
N TYR A 99 13.72 30.06 34.91
CA TYR A 99 13.06 30.43 36.17
C TYR A 99 11.55 30.16 36.19
N ALA A 100 10.96 29.77 35.05
CA ALA A 100 9.57 29.29 35.02
C ALA A 100 9.44 28.00 35.87
N GLY A 101 8.65 28.07 36.95
CA GLY A 101 8.51 26.96 37.90
C GLY A 101 7.78 25.73 37.35
N ASN A 102 7.02 25.87 36.26
CA ASN A 102 6.29 24.77 35.61
C ASN A 102 7.06 24.25 34.39
N ILE A 103 7.15 22.92 34.25
CA ILE A 103 7.95 22.28 33.21
C ILE A 103 7.48 22.59 31.78
N ILE A 104 6.17 22.56 31.50
CA ILE A 104 5.65 22.82 30.14
C ILE A 104 5.95 24.26 29.70
N PRO A 105 5.55 25.32 30.44
CA PRO A 105 5.96 26.68 30.11
C PRO A 105 7.46 26.86 29.95
N ARG A 106 8.25 26.23 30.83
CA ARG A 106 9.71 26.32 30.79
C ARG A 106 10.27 25.76 29.49
N LEU A 107 9.89 24.54 29.10
CA LEU A 107 10.43 23.89 27.91
C LEU A 107 10.03 24.64 26.63
N TYR A 108 8.77 25.06 26.50
CA TYR A 108 8.33 25.82 25.32
C TYR A 108 9.07 27.16 25.19
N LEU A 109 9.21 27.92 26.28
CA LEU A 109 9.99 29.16 26.26
C LEU A 109 11.48 28.90 26.00
N LEU A 110 12.03 27.79 26.49
CA LEU A 110 13.41 27.38 26.23
C LEU A 110 13.63 27.14 24.73
N ILE A 111 12.73 26.39 24.10
CA ILE A 111 12.73 26.12 22.65
C ILE A 111 12.65 27.43 21.85
N THR A 112 11.77 28.36 22.23
CA THR A 112 11.62 29.66 21.55
C THR A 112 12.84 30.57 21.76
N SER A 113 13.63 30.38 22.84
CA SER A 113 14.67 31.33 23.25
C SER A 113 16.04 31.18 22.58
N ARG A 114 16.39 30.01 22.01
CA ARG A 114 17.72 29.83 21.43
C ARG A 114 17.79 28.77 20.32
N LYS A 115 18.41 29.15 19.20
CA LYS A 115 18.59 28.35 17.98
C LYS A 115 19.77 27.36 18.02
N ASP A 116 20.76 27.57 18.90
CA ASP A 116 22.06 26.87 18.84
C ASP A 116 22.20 25.64 19.75
N ILE A 117 21.14 25.21 20.45
CA ILE A 117 21.23 24.10 21.42
C ILE A 117 20.28 22.98 20.99
N LEU A 118 20.63 22.33 19.87
CA LEU A 118 19.92 21.15 19.38
C LEU A 118 20.10 19.93 20.32
N LYS A 119 21.19 19.86 21.09
CA LYS A 119 21.53 18.67 21.88
C LYS A 119 20.86 18.59 23.26
N ASP A 120 20.53 19.72 23.88
CA ASP A 120 19.91 19.75 25.23
C ASP A 120 18.37 19.82 25.21
N LEU A 121 17.78 20.12 24.06
CA LEU A 121 16.34 20.24 23.85
C LEU A 121 15.85 19.06 23.03
N VAL A 122 15.74 17.89 23.64
CA VAL A 122 15.08 16.73 23.03
C VAL A 122 13.75 16.53 23.75
N GLU A 123 12.73 16.10 23.00
CA GLU A 123 11.32 15.91 23.38
C GLU A 123 10.42 17.11 23.05
N MET A 124 9.71 17.05 21.91
CA MET A 124 8.33 17.57 21.66
C MET A 124 8.08 17.77 20.15
N ASN A 125 6.81 17.74 19.71
CA ASN A 125 6.44 18.00 18.30
C ASN A 125 6.69 19.48 17.88
N TYR A 126 6.50 20.42 18.80
CA TYR A 126 6.78 21.85 18.58
C TYR A 126 8.25 22.11 18.23
N LEU A 127 9.15 21.36 18.87
CA LEU A 127 10.59 21.42 18.62
C LEU A 127 10.92 21.06 17.16
N LEU A 128 10.28 20.04 16.59
CA LEU A 128 10.51 19.64 15.19
C LEU A 128 10.05 20.72 14.19
N GLN A 129 9.00 21.46 14.53
CA GLN A 129 8.51 22.58 13.71
C GLN A 129 9.43 23.80 13.80
N CYS A 130 9.91 24.14 15.01
CA CYS A 130 10.84 25.27 15.21
C CYS A 130 12.24 24.99 14.65
N THR A 131 12.70 23.74 14.66
CA THR A 131 14.03 23.35 14.13
C THR A 131 14.05 23.16 12.61
N ARG A 132 12.92 23.34 11.91
CA ARG A 132 12.80 23.10 10.46
C ARG A 132 13.80 23.88 9.59
N ASN A 133 14.21 25.08 9.97
CA ASN A 133 15.12 25.88 9.15
C ASN A 133 16.50 26.03 9.80
N ILE A 134 16.83 25.17 10.78
CA ILE A 134 18.01 25.31 11.65
C ILE A 134 18.85 24.04 11.69
N LEU A 135 18.28 22.89 11.30
CA LEU A 135 19.02 21.64 11.27
C LEU A 135 20.17 21.71 10.26
N PRO A 136 21.42 21.41 10.67
CA PRO A 136 22.55 21.32 9.75
C PRO A 136 22.25 20.40 8.56
N ASP A 137 22.53 20.90 7.35
CA ASP A 137 22.39 20.17 6.09
C ASP A 137 23.54 20.53 5.11
N ASP A 138 23.83 19.65 4.16
CA ASP A 138 24.98 19.74 3.24
C ASP A 138 24.83 20.87 2.18
N GLY A 139 23.76 21.68 2.24
CA GLY A 139 23.46 22.80 1.33
C GLY A 139 23.63 24.21 1.93
N GLU A 140 23.91 24.33 3.23
CA GLU A 140 24.09 25.63 3.86
C GLU A 140 25.54 26.12 3.75
N GLN A 141 25.74 27.33 3.20
CA GLN A 141 27.03 28.04 3.29
C GLN A 141 27.23 28.47 4.75
N GLY A 142 27.73 27.55 5.56
CA GLY A 142 27.97 27.79 6.98
C GLY A 142 28.86 29.02 7.18
N SER A 143 28.37 30.00 7.93
CA SER A 143 29.25 30.93 8.63
C SER A 143 30.12 30.12 9.62
N GLU A 144 31.39 30.50 9.81
CA GLU A 144 32.39 29.77 10.64
C GLU A 144 31.97 29.48 12.10
N GLU A 145 30.81 29.97 12.55
CA GLU A 145 30.25 29.82 13.89
C GLU A 145 29.21 28.69 14.04
N MET A 146 28.77 28.02 12.96
CA MET A 146 27.77 26.96 13.05
C MET A 146 28.43 25.61 13.38
N THR A 147 28.17 25.09 14.58
CA THR A 147 28.70 23.80 15.04
C THR A 147 27.66 22.69 14.87
N GLY A 148 27.94 21.71 14.02
CA GLY A 148 27.10 20.52 13.83
C GLY A 148 27.13 20.04 12.39
N ASP A 149 27.11 18.73 12.19
CA ASP A 149 27.01 18.13 10.86
C ASP A 149 25.62 17.51 10.64
N ILE A 150 25.40 16.99 9.43
CA ILE A 150 24.16 16.30 9.11
C ILE A 150 23.95 15.02 9.93
N ALA A 151 25.00 14.39 10.46
CA ALA A 151 24.85 13.23 11.33
C ALA A 151 24.22 13.65 12.67
N ASP A 152 24.61 14.81 13.22
CA ASP A 152 23.94 15.39 14.40
C ASP A 152 22.45 15.65 14.13
N SER A 153 22.10 16.16 12.94
CA SER A 153 20.69 16.36 12.53
C SER A 153 19.90 15.04 12.47
N VAL A 154 20.50 14.00 11.88
CA VAL A 154 19.88 12.68 11.77
C VAL A 154 19.71 12.05 13.14
N ASP A 155 20.74 12.05 13.97
CA ASP A 155 20.71 11.49 15.33
C ASP A 155 19.66 12.20 16.20
N PHE A 156 19.58 13.53 16.08
CA PHE A 156 18.57 14.33 16.77
C PHE A 156 17.14 13.94 16.37
N ILE A 157 16.85 13.86 15.07
CA ILE A 157 15.50 13.49 14.62
C ILE A 157 15.18 12.04 14.98
N LEU A 158 16.14 11.12 14.86
CA LEU A 158 15.95 9.71 15.22
C LEU A 158 15.67 9.55 16.73
N LEU A 159 16.36 10.30 17.57
CA LEU A 159 16.11 10.30 19.01
C LEU A 159 14.71 10.87 19.33
N ASN A 160 14.32 11.98 18.70
CA ASN A 160 12.98 12.54 18.87
C ASN A 160 11.90 11.56 18.36
N PHE A 161 12.14 10.90 17.22
CA PHE A 161 11.27 9.85 16.68
C PHE A 161 11.11 8.69 17.66
N ALA A 162 12.20 8.20 18.25
CA ALA A 162 12.17 7.12 19.23
C ALA A 162 11.34 7.50 20.47
N GLU A 163 11.52 8.70 21.02
CA GLU A 163 10.74 9.16 22.17
C GLU A 163 9.26 9.41 21.82
N MET A 164 8.97 10.01 20.67
CA MET A 164 7.58 10.20 20.20
C MET A 164 6.88 8.86 19.96
N ASN A 165 7.56 7.87 19.39
CA ASN A 165 7.01 6.54 19.22
C ASN A 165 6.74 5.86 20.58
N LYS A 166 7.68 5.96 21.55
CA LYS A 166 7.48 5.45 22.91
C LYS A 166 6.27 6.11 23.60
N LEU A 167 6.11 7.42 23.47
CA LEU A 167 4.96 8.15 24.02
C LEU A 167 3.66 7.69 23.36
N TRP A 168 3.66 7.54 22.04
CA TRP A 168 2.49 7.10 21.29
C TRP A 168 2.07 5.66 21.64
N VAL A 169 3.03 4.74 21.83
CA VAL A 169 2.74 3.39 22.33
C VAL A 169 2.28 3.42 23.79
N ARG A 170 2.87 4.28 24.64
CA ARG A 170 2.44 4.44 26.03
C ARG A 170 0.97 4.86 26.15
N MET A 171 0.45 5.67 25.20
CA MET A 171 -0.97 6.03 25.16
C MET A 171 -1.89 4.82 25.12
N GLN A 172 -1.48 3.69 24.54
CA GLN A 172 -2.28 2.46 24.51
C GLN A 172 -2.64 1.95 25.91
N HIS A 173 -1.71 2.16 26.86
CA HIS A 173 -1.77 1.64 28.22
C HIS A 173 -2.23 2.68 29.25
N GLN A 174 -2.50 3.92 28.83
CA GLN A 174 -2.95 4.98 29.71
C GLN A 174 -4.47 4.90 29.94
N GLY A 175 -4.93 5.14 31.17
CA GLY A 175 -6.35 5.15 31.51
C GLY A 175 -6.97 3.76 31.71
N HIS A 176 -8.31 3.69 31.72
CA HIS A 176 -9.02 2.46 32.05
C HIS A 176 -9.07 1.51 30.85
N SER A 177 -9.00 0.19 31.10
CA SER A 177 -9.11 -0.86 30.06
C SER A 177 -10.35 -0.78 29.18
N ARG A 178 -11.48 -0.24 29.68
CA ARG A 178 -12.75 -0.14 28.94
C ARG A 178 -12.68 0.83 27.77
N ASP A 179 -11.81 1.84 27.85
CA ASP A 179 -11.72 2.89 26.84
C ASP A 179 -10.67 2.58 25.77
N ARG A 180 -10.25 1.31 25.65
CA ARG A 180 -9.21 0.88 24.70
C ARG A 180 -9.53 1.24 23.25
N GLU A 181 -10.74 0.96 22.78
CA GLU A 181 -11.15 1.27 21.40
C GLU A 181 -11.15 2.78 21.13
N LYS A 182 -11.56 3.58 22.13
CA LYS A 182 -11.51 5.04 22.04
C LYS A 182 -10.05 5.52 21.91
N ARG A 183 -9.14 4.96 22.69
CA ARG A 183 -7.71 5.28 22.60
C ARG A 183 -7.09 4.85 21.27
N GLU A 184 -7.47 3.71 20.72
CA GLU A 184 -6.99 3.29 19.40
C GLU A 184 -7.42 4.29 18.31
N LYS A 185 -8.66 4.82 18.36
CA LYS A 185 -9.12 5.91 17.47
C LYS A 185 -8.34 7.20 17.67
N GLU A 186 -8.17 7.65 18.92
CA GLU A 186 -7.39 8.85 19.25
C GLU A 186 -5.91 8.71 18.82
N ARG A 187 -5.30 7.53 19.02
CA ARG A 187 -3.95 7.22 18.56
C ARG A 187 -3.84 7.26 17.03
N GLN A 188 -4.87 6.81 16.32
CA GLN A 188 -4.93 6.86 14.87
C GLN A 188 -4.97 8.30 14.32
N GLU A 189 -5.59 9.23 15.05
CA GLU A 189 -5.57 10.65 14.69
C GLU A 189 -4.18 11.27 14.92
N LEU A 190 -3.52 10.93 16.03
CA LEU A 190 -2.23 11.50 16.42
C LEU A 190 -1.02 10.85 15.72
N ARG A 191 -1.20 9.76 14.99
CA ARG A 191 -0.11 9.04 14.29
C ARG A 191 0.72 9.96 13.38
N ILE A 192 0.07 10.97 12.77
CA ILE A 192 0.70 11.95 11.88
C ILE A 192 1.85 12.67 12.57
N LEU A 193 1.73 12.97 13.88
CA LEU A 193 2.77 13.68 14.63
C LEU A 193 4.07 12.87 14.67
N VAL A 194 3.98 11.54 14.81
CA VAL A 194 5.15 10.65 14.77
C VAL A 194 5.70 10.60 13.33
N GLY A 195 4.83 10.47 12.33
CA GLY A 195 5.20 10.44 10.91
C GLY A 195 5.91 11.70 10.41
N THR A 196 5.62 12.87 10.98
CA THR A 196 6.32 14.13 10.64
C THR A 196 7.84 14.04 10.84
N ASN A 197 8.32 13.24 11.81
CA ASN A 197 9.77 13.01 11.98
C ASN A 197 10.38 12.32 10.76
N LEU A 198 9.69 11.33 10.19
CA LEU A 198 10.16 10.63 8.99
C LEU A 198 10.12 11.56 7.77
N VAL A 199 9.08 12.39 7.66
CA VAL A 199 9.00 13.43 6.62
C VAL A 199 10.15 14.41 6.75
N ARG A 200 10.56 14.73 7.98
CA ARG A 200 11.68 15.62 8.21
C ARG A 200 13.00 14.98 7.78
N LEU A 201 13.20 13.70 8.07
CA LEU A 201 14.37 12.95 7.63
C LEU A 201 14.48 12.87 6.10
N SER A 202 13.36 12.76 5.38
CA SER A 202 13.39 12.72 3.91
C SER A 202 13.62 14.08 3.24
N GLN A 203 13.46 15.19 3.99
CA GLN A 203 13.72 16.55 3.51
C GLN A 203 15.19 16.97 3.63
N LEU A 204 16.03 16.21 4.34
CA LEU A 204 17.45 16.49 4.46
C LEU A 204 18.17 16.11 3.16
N GLU A 205 18.74 17.09 2.47
CA GLU A 205 19.36 16.90 1.16
C GLU A 205 20.64 16.07 1.24
N GLY A 206 21.42 16.21 2.31
CA GLY A 206 22.66 15.45 2.49
C GLY A 206 22.46 13.98 2.89
N VAL A 207 21.21 13.50 3.05
CA VAL A 207 20.92 12.09 3.29
C VAL A 207 20.98 11.33 1.97
N ASN A 208 22.17 10.79 1.69
CA ASN A 208 22.37 9.89 0.54
C ASN A 208 21.90 8.46 0.84
N VAL A 209 21.92 7.60 -0.19
CA VAL A 209 21.50 6.18 -0.10
C VAL A 209 22.28 5.40 0.96
N GLU A 210 23.57 5.69 1.16
CA GLU A 210 24.42 4.98 2.13
C GLU A 210 24.11 5.37 3.58
N LYS A 211 23.99 6.68 3.84
CA LYS A 211 23.55 7.21 5.15
C LYS A 211 22.14 6.73 5.48
N TYR A 212 21.25 6.68 4.48
CA TYR A 212 19.91 6.12 4.67
C TYR A 212 19.98 4.65 5.07
N LYS A 213 20.74 3.82 4.35
CA LYS A 213 20.92 2.38 4.64
C LYS A 213 21.43 2.11 6.04
N GLN A 214 22.52 2.78 6.42
CA GLN A 214 23.29 2.42 7.61
C GLN A 214 22.73 3.05 8.88
N ILE A 215 22.22 4.28 8.79
CA ILE A 215 21.85 5.07 9.96
C ILE A 215 20.32 5.23 10.03
N VAL A 216 19.72 5.88 9.03
CA VAL A 216 18.30 6.28 9.08
C VAL A 216 17.38 5.07 9.11
N LEU A 217 17.45 4.20 8.10
CA LEU A 217 16.57 3.03 8.00
C LEU A 217 16.82 2.06 9.16
N SER A 218 18.08 1.82 9.52
CA SER A 218 18.41 0.95 10.65
C SER A 218 17.82 1.47 11.96
N GLY A 219 17.97 2.76 12.25
CA GLY A 219 17.43 3.38 13.46
C GLY A 219 15.90 3.38 13.48
N VAL A 220 15.25 3.64 12.35
CA VAL A 220 13.78 3.59 12.26
C VAL A 220 13.25 2.16 12.42
N LEU A 221 13.81 1.18 11.70
CA LEU A 221 13.39 -0.22 11.78
C LEU A 221 13.61 -0.81 13.17
N GLU A 222 14.70 -0.43 13.86
CA GLU A 222 14.94 -0.83 15.25
C GLU A 222 13.77 -0.40 16.15
N GLN A 223 13.31 0.84 16.04
CA GLN A 223 12.16 1.31 16.83
C GLN A 223 10.86 0.62 16.44
N VAL A 224 10.64 0.35 15.14
CA VAL A 224 9.44 -0.33 14.66
C VAL A 224 9.37 -1.76 15.19
N VAL A 225 10.45 -2.54 15.10
CA VAL A 225 10.45 -3.93 15.59
C VAL A 225 10.34 -3.98 17.12
N ASN A 226 11.03 -3.08 17.83
CA ASN A 226 11.05 -3.08 19.29
C ASN A 226 9.77 -2.52 19.95
N CYS A 227 8.95 -1.73 19.24
CA CYS A 227 7.77 -1.13 19.86
C CYS A 227 6.67 -2.14 20.19
N ARG A 228 6.63 -3.30 19.50
CA ARG A 228 5.70 -4.42 19.71
C ARG A 228 4.21 -4.03 19.78
N ASP A 229 3.84 -2.93 19.13
CA ASP A 229 2.46 -2.45 19.03
C ASP A 229 2.00 -2.52 17.57
N SER A 230 0.91 -3.24 17.32
CA SER A 230 0.46 -3.53 15.95
C SER A 230 0.03 -2.27 15.19
N LEU A 231 -0.66 -1.34 15.86
CA LEU A 231 -1.09 -0.08 15.25
C LEU A 231 0.12 0.77 14.82
N ALA A 232 1.13 0.84 15.69
CA ALA A 232 2.34 1.59 15.42
C ALA A 232 3.17 1.00 14.28
N GLN A 233 3.35 -0.32 14.31
CA GLN A 233 4.10 -1.02 13.27
C GLN A 233 3.46 -0.88 11.89
N GLU A 234 2.14 -1.03 11.80
CA GLU A 234 1.41 -0.89 10.53
C GLU A 234 1.59 0.51 9.94
N TYR A 235 1.30 1.55 10.73
CA TYR A 235 1.42 2.93 10.27
C TYR A 235 2.86 3.32 9.91
N LEU A 236 3.84 2.99 10.77
CA LEU A 236 5.22 3.41 10.56
C LEU A 236 5.84 2.74 9.33
N MET A 237 5.55 1.47 9.08
CA MET A 237 6.04 0.77 7.89
C MET A 237 5.45 1.35 6.60
N GLU A 238 4.14 1.66 6.58
CA GLU A 238 3.53 2.37 5.44
C GLU A 238 4.11 3.78 5.27
N CYS A 239 4.36 4.49 6.38
CA CYS A 239 4.93 5.83 6.35
C CYS A 239 6.34 5.83 5.74
N ILE A 240 7.18 4.84 6.08
CA ILE A 240 8.51 4.66 5.45
C ILE A 240 8.37 4.54 3.93
N ILE A 241 7.46 3.69 3.45
CA ILE A 241 7.20 3.50 2.02
C ILE A 241 6.78 4.81 1.37
N GLN A 242 5.84 5.54 1.98
CA GLN A 242 5.27 6.76 1.40
C GLN A 242 6.26 7.93 1.36
N VAL A 243 7.08 8.09 2.40
CA VAL A 243 7.85 9.31 2.64
C VAL A 243 9.22 9.31 1.98
N PHE A 244 9.92 8.17 1.95
CA PHE A 244 11.27 8.07 1.38
C PHE A 244 11.22 7.75 -0.13
N PRO A 245 12.17 8.24 -0.94
CA PRO A 245 12.17 8.07 -2.40
C PRO A 245 12.38 6.61 -2.84
N ASP A 246 12.00 6.29 -4.08
CA ASP A 246 12.03 4.93 -4.63
C ASP A 246 13.44 4.35 -4.76
N GLU A 247 14.43 5.20 -5.05
CA GLU A 247 15.84 4.83 -5.13
C GLU A 247 16.36 4.24 -3.82
N PHE A 248 15.83 4.71 -2.68
CA PHE A 248 16.20 4.19 -1.38
C PHE A 248 15.59 2.80 -1.17
N HIS A 249 14.30 2.64 -1.49
CA HIS A 249 13.60 1.37 -1.35
C HIS A 249 14.23 0.26 -2.16
N LEU A 250 14.54 0.51 -3.44
CA LEU A 250 15.21 -0.44 -4.32
C LEU A 250 16.48 -1.03 -3.69
N GLN A 251 17.20 -0.17 -2.98
CA GLN A 251 18.49 -0.47 -2.37
C GLN A 251 18.35 -1.11 -0.97
N THR A 252 17.15 -1.07 -0.36
CA THR A 252 16.87 -1.56 1.00
C THR A 252 15.74 -2.58 1.09
N LEU A 253 15.30 -3.18 -0.02
CA LEU A 253 14.21 -4.18 -0.05
C LEU A 253 14.44 -5.34 0.92
N ASN A 254 15.65 -5.92 0.92
CA ASN A 254 15.95 -7.08 1.76
C ASN A 254 15.87 -6.75 3.27
N PRO A 255 16.55 -5.70 3.78
CA PRO A 255 16.35 -5.26 5.16
C PRO A 255 14.88 -4.97 5.52
N PHE A 256 14.16 -4.23 4.66
CA PHE A 256 12.77 -3.86 4.91
C PHE A 256 11.84 -5.08 5.00
N LEU A 257 11.92 -6.00 4.04
CA LEU A 257 11.07 -7.20 4.00
C LEU A 257 11.42 -8.20 5.11
N ARG A 258 12.69 -8.27 5.53
CA ARG A 258 13.06 -9.05 6.73
C ARG A 258 12.40 -8.46 7.98
N SER A 259 12.42 -7.14 8.13
CA SER A 259 11.72 -6.49 9.24
C SER A 259 10.21 -6.70 9.20
N CYS A 260 9.59 -6.82 8.01
CA CYS A 260 8.18 -7.24 7.88
C CYS A 260 7.89 -8.62 8.49
N ALA A 261 8.86 -9.54 8.42
CA ALA A 261 8.73 -10.87 9.01
C ALA A 261 8.77 -10.83 10.56
N ASP A 262 9.45 -9.84 11.13
CA ASP A 262 9.62 -9.63 12.58
C ASP A 262 8.50 -8.79 13.23
N LEU A 263 7.56 -8.24 12.44
CA LEU A 263 6.44 -7.46 12.97
C LEU A 263 5.48 -8.32 13.81
N HIS A 264 4.75 -7.68 14.72
CA HIS A 264 3.73 -8.30 15.55
C HIS A 264 2.68 -9.04 14.72
N GLN A 265 2.17 -10.18 15.20
CA GLN A 265 1.29 -11.09 14.44
C GLN A 265 0.01 -10.42 13.91
N HIS A 266 -0.58 -9.50 14.69
CA HIS A 266 -1.78 -8.74 14.31
C HIS A 266 -1.58 -7.60 13.31
N VAL A 267 -0.35 -7.34 12.84
CA VAL A 267 -0.09 -6.31 11.82
C VAL A 267 -0.58 -6.81 10.47
N ASN A 268 -1.28 -5.97 9.72
CA ASN A 268 -1.68 -6.28 8.35
C ASN A 268 -0.49 -6.13 7.37
N VAL A 269 0.38 -7.14 7.35
CA VAL A 269 1.59 -7.13 6.51
C VAL A 269 1.26 -7.18 5.02
N LYS A 270 0.09 -7.72 4.65
CA LYS A 270 -0.38 -7.72 3.26
C LYS A 270 -0.41 -6.30 2.70
N ASN A 271 -1.06 -5.36 3.40
CA ASN A 271 -1.20 -3.98 2.93
C ASN A 271 0.15 -3.29 2.76
N ILE A 272 1.09 -3.51 3.68
CA ILE A 272 2.46 -2.96 3.62
C ILE A 272 3.19 -3.45 2.36
N ILE A 273 3.15 -4.76 2.10
CA ILE A 273 3.85 -5.35 0.94
C ILE A 273 3.19 -4.90 -0.37
N ILE A 274 1.86 -4.90 -0.45
CA ILE A 274 1.14 -4.43 -1.64
C ILE A 274 1.47 -2.96 -1.91
N ALA A 275 1.46 -2.09 -0.89
CA ALA A 275 1.80 -0.68 -1.06
C ALA A 275 3.22 -0.47 -1.59
N LEU A 276 4.20 -1.27 -1.12
CA LEU A 276 5.56 -1.22 -1.63
C LEU A 276 5.65 -1.69 -3.10
N ILE A 277 5.00 -2.81 -3.43
CA ILE A 277 4.96 -3.35 -4.79
C ILE A 277 4.31 -2.36 -5.76
N ASP A 278 3.16 -1.80 -5.40
CA ASP A 278 2.43 -0.86 -6.25
C ASP A 278 3.25 0.40 -6.51
N ARG A 279 3.94 0.91 -5.48
CA ARG A 279 4.82 2.07 -5.62
C ARG A 279 5.99 1.81 -6.58
N LEU A 280 6.66 0.67 -6.43
CA LEU A 280 7.75 0.29 -7.33
C LEU A 280 7.26 -0.02 -8.76
N ALA A 281 6.07 -0.57 -8.90
CA ALA A 281 5.46 -0.81 -10.20
C ALA A 281 5.11 0.50 -10.92
N LEU A 282 4.68 1.54 -10.18
CA LEU A 282 4.51 2.90 -10.72
C LEU A 282 5.86 3.53 -11.11
N PHE A 283 6.89 3.33 -10.29
CA PHE A 283 8.24 3.79 -10.59
C PHE A 283 8.80 3.16 -11.88
N ALA A 284 8.49 1.88 -12.12
CA ALA A 284 8.85 1.17 -13.36
C ALA A 284 8.29 1.82 -14.63
N HIS A 285 7.10 2.42 -14.54
CA HIS A 285 6.39 3.04 -15.66
C HIS A 285 6.73 4.51 -15.87
N ARG A 286 7.60 5.09 -15.04
CA ARG A 286 7.93 6.51 -15.12
C ARG A 286 8.94 6.76 -16.24
N GLU A 287 8.48 7.30 -17.36
CA GLU A 287 9.31 7.55 -18.56
C GLU A 287 10.48 8.51 -18.32
N ASP A 288 10.32 9.51 -17.45
CA ASP A 288 11.35 10.52 -17.13
C ASP A 288 12.27 10.13 -15.95
N GLY A 289 12.22 8.88 -15.49
CA GLY A 289 12.99 8.39 -14.34
C GLY A 289 14.18 7.52 -14.73
N PRO A 290 15.11 7.24 -13.79
CA PRO A 290 16.20 6.29 -14.01
C PRO A 290 15.72 4.84 -14.21
N GLY A 291 14.43 4.57 -13.97
CA GLY A 291 13.84 3.24 -14.08
C GLY A 291 14.40 2.26 -13.05
N ILE A 292 14.03 0.99 -13.16
CA ILE A 292 14.53 -0.07 -12.28
C ILE A 292 15.91 -0.53 -12.79
N PRO A 293 16.99 -0.47 -11.98
CA PRO A 293 18.29 -1.00 -12.37
C PRO A 293 18.24 -2.51 -12.60
N ALA A 294 18.82 -2.98 -13.70
CA ALA A 294 18.84 -4.41 -14.07
C ALA A 294 19.56 -5.32 -13.06
N GLU A 295 20.44 -4.75 -12.24
CA GLU A 295 21.15 -5.45 -11.15
C GLU A 295 20.18 -5.90 -10.05
N ILE A 296 19.08 -5.17 -9.85
CA ILE A 296 18.10 -5.44 -8.81
C ILE A 296 16.97 -6.28 -9.40
N LYS A 297 17.05 -7.59 -9.16
CA LYS A 297 16.02 -8.54 -9.57
C LYS A 297 14.83 -8.49 -8.62
N LEU A 298 13.94 -7.51 -8.81
CA LEU A 298 12.78 -7.29 -7.93
C LEU A 298 11.95 -8.55 -7.75
N PHE A 299 11.63 -9.23 -8.84
CA PHE A 299 10.79 -10.41 -8.81
C PHE A 299 11.36 -11.51 -7.91
N ASP A 300 12.64 -11.85 -8.07
CA ASP A 300 13.29 -12.88 -7.26
C ASP A 300 13.32 -12.51 -5.77
N ILE A 301 13.63 -11.25 -5.46
CA ILE A 301 13.66 -10.74 -4.08
C ILE A 301 12.27 -10.81 -3.46
N PHE A 302 11.25 -10.26 -4.12
CA PHE A 302 9.89 -10.27 -3.60
C PHE A 302 9.33 -11.69 -3.49
N SER A 303 9.51 -12.54 -4.50
CA SER A 303 9.05 -13.93 -4.46
C SER A 303 9.63 -14.69 -3.26
N GLN A 304 10.94 -14.58 -3.02
CA GLN A 304 11.59 -15.25 -1.89
C GLN A 304 11.20 -14.65 -0.53
N GLN A 305 11.19 -13.32 -0.42
CA GLN A 305 10.91 -12.65 0.85
C GLN A 305 9.44 -12.73 1.23
N VAL A 306 8.50 -12.62 0.28
CA VAL A 306 7.07 -12.81 0.51
C VAL A 306 6.78 -14.21 1.02
N ALA A 307 7.40 -15.24 0.42
CA ALA A 307 7.30 -16.61 0.92
C ALA A 307 7.81 -16.75 2.37
N THR A 308 8.92 -16.08 2.69
CA THR A 308 9.49 -16.05 4.04
C THR A 308 8.56 -15.36 5.04
N VAL A 309 7.96 -14.23 4.65
CA VAL A 309 6.98 -13.50 5.47
C VAL A 309 5.72 -14.32 5.69
N ILE A 310 5.18 -15.00 4.67
CA ILE A 310 4.04 -15.90 4.83
C ILE A 310 4.38 -17.03 5.81
N GLN A 311 5.60 -17.57 5.74
CA GLN A 311 6.03 -18.65 6.63
C GLN A 311 6.25 -18.19 8.10
N SER A 312 6.58 -16.91 8.33
CA SER A 312 6.75 -16.39 9.70
C SER A 312 5.43 -16.08 10.40
N ARG A 313 4.32 -16.04 9.66
CA ARG A 313 2.97 -15.74 10.16
C ARG A 313 2.27 -17.02 10.58
N GLN A 314 1.68 -16.99 11.78
CA GLN A 314 1.01 -18.17 12.36
C GLN A 314 -0.45 -18.31 11.89
N ASP A 315 -1.12 -17.19 11.62
CA ASP A 315 -2.56 -17.15 11.34
C ASP A 315 -2.87 -16.10 10.25
N MET A 316 -2.26 -16.28 9.07
CA MET A 316 -2.54 -15.45 7.91
C MET A 316 -3.71 -16.07 7.12
N PRO A 317 -4.81 -15.34 6.87
CA PRO A 317 -5.91 -15.84 6.06
C PRO A 317 -5.45 -16.22 4.64
N SER A 318 -6.02 -17.29 4.09
CA SER A 318 -5.65 -17.79 2.75
C SER A 318 -5.90 -16.74 1.65
N GLU A 319 -6.95 -15.93 1.79
CA GLU A 319 -7.25 -14.82 0.88
C GLU A 319 -6.16 -13.75 0.86
N ASP A 320 -5.48 -13.53 1.98
CA ASP A 320 -4.38 -12.56 2.08
C ASP A 320 -3.13 -13.10 1.39
N VAL A 321 -2.88 -14.41 1.51
CA VAL A 321 -1.79 -15.09 0.78
C VAL A 321 -2.01 -14.98 -0.72
N VAL A 322 -3.24 -15.23 -1.22
CA VAL A 322 -3.56 -15.09 -2.65
C VAL A 322 -3.48 -13.63 -3.09
N SER A 323 -3.90 -12.68 -2.26
CA SER A 323 -3.77 -11.25 -2.55
C SER A 323 -2.31 -10.82 -2.76
N LEU A 324 -1.38 -11.40 -2.01
CA LEU A 324 0.06 -11.20 -2.23
C LEU A 324 0.50 -11.80 -3.57
N GLN A 325 0.02 -13.00 -3.94
CA GLN A 325 0.30 -13.57 -5.27
C GLN A 325 -0.23 -12.69 -6.40
N VAL A 326 -1.42 -12.10 -6.25
CA VAL A 326 -1.96 -11.14 -7.21
C VAL A 326 -1.00 -9.95 -7.39
N SER A 327 -0.48 -9.41 -6.29
CA SER A 327 0.50 -8.31 -6.37
C SER A 327 1.82 -8.72 -7.04
N LEU A 328 2.28 -9.97 -6.83
CA LEU A 328 3.47 -10.51 -7.49
C LEU A 328 3.27 -10.72 -9.00
N ILE A 329 2.10 -11.19 -9.43
CA ILE A 329 1.77 -11.27 -10.87
C ILE A 329 1.75 -9.87 -11.47
N ASN A 330 1.06 -8.91 -10.83
CA ASN A 330 1.03 -7.54 -11.30
C ASN A 330 2.43 -6.93 -11.39
N LEU A 331 3.31 -7.18 -10.42
CA LEU A 331 4.70 -6.75 -10.46
C LEU A 331 5.44 -7.36 -11.65
N ALA A 332 5.31 -8.67 -11.86
CA ALA A 332 5.96 -9.37 -12.98
C ALA A 332 5.48 -8.82 -14.33
N MET A 333 4.16 -8.65 -14.51
CA MET A 333 3.57 -8.10 -15.73
C MET A 333 3.99 -6.67 -16.01
N LYS A 334 4.05 -5.83 -14.97
CA LYS A 334 4.37 -4.40 -15.09
C LYS A 334 5.86 -4.15 -15.29
N CYS A 335 6.72 -4.86 -14.54
CA CYS A 335 8.16 -4.61 -14.56
C CYS A 335 8.89 -5.45 -15.60
N TYR A 336 8.36 -6.62 -15.97
CA TYR A 336 8.99 -7.56 -16.88
C TYR A 336 8.00 -8.15 -17.91
N PRO A 337 7.39 -7.34 -18.79
CA PRO A 337 6.39 -7.81 -19.76
C PRO A 337 6.88 -8.95 -20.68
N ASP A 338 8.18 -8.95 -21.00
CA ASP A 338 8.80 -9.94 -21.89
C ASP A 338 9.01 -11.33 -21.22
N ARG A 339 8.92 -11.39 -19.88
CA ARG A 339 9.29 -12.56 -19.07
C ARG A 339 8.07 -13.32 -18.58
N VAL A 340 7.45 -14.07 -19.49
CA VAL A 340 6.29 -14.95 -19.21
C VAL A 340 6.62 -16.02 -18.16
N ASP A 341 7.88 -16.42 -18.04
CA ASP A 341 8.37 -17.39 -17.06
C ASP A 341 8.17 -16.93 -15.61
N TYR A 342 8.25 -15.63 -15.33
CA TYR A 342 7.99 -15.12 -13.99
C TYR A 342 6.52 -15.25 -13.60
N VAL A 343 5.61 -15.00 -14.54
CA VAL A 343 4.18 -15.19 -14.31
C VAL A 343 3.87 -16.64 -14.02
N ASP A 344 4.39 -17.57 -14.83
CA ASP A 344 4.19 -19.01 -14.62
C ASP A 344 4.75 -19.48 -13.27
N LYS A 345 5.89 -18.93 -12.83
CA LYS A 345 6.47 -19.24 -11.51
C LYS A 345 5.60 -18.76 -10.33
N VAL A 346 4.90 -17.63 -10.47
CA VAL A 346 3.92 -17.21 -9.46
C VAL A 346 2.72 -18.15 -9.43
N LEU A 347 2.24 -18.59 -10.60
CA LEU A 347 1.16 -19.57 -10.69
C LEU A 347 1.56 -20.91 -10.07
N GLU A 348 2.76 -21.40 -10.37
CA GLU A 348 3.36 -22.60 -9.76
C GLU A 348 3.39 -22.47 -8.23
N SER A 349 3.93 -21.36 -7.72
CA SER A 349 3.98 -21.08 -6.28
C SER A 349 2.57 -21.05 -5.66
N THR A 350 1.57 -20.55 -6.38
CA THR A 350 0.17 -20.51 -5.93
C THR A 350 -0.42 -21.92 -5.81
N VAL A 351 -0.15 -22.80 -6.80
CA VAL A 351 -0.54 -24.21 -6.75
C VAL A 351 0.12 -24.92 -5.57
N GLU A 352 1.42 -24.70 -5.33
CA GLU A 352 2.14 -25.26 -4.19
C GLU A 352 1.54 -24.82 -2.84
N ILE A 353 1.17 -23.54 -2.73
CA ILE A 353 0.52 -23.00 -1.54
C ILE A 353 -0.84 -23.67 -1.31
N PHE A 354 -1.68 -23.80 -2.33
CA PHE A 354 -2.98 -24.46 -2.20
C PHE A 354 -2.87 -25.93 -1.84
N ASN A 355 -1.92 -26.65 -2.44
CA ASN A 355 -1.62 -28.03 -2.08
C ASN A 355 -1.18 -28.15 -0.61
N LYS A 356 -0.34 -27.22 -0.13
CA LYS A 356 0.10 -27.21 1.28
C LYS A 356 -1.04 -26.89 2.25
N LEU A 357 -1.98 -26.06 1.84
CA LEU A 357 -3.17 -25.70 2.63
C LEU A 357 -4.29 -26.76 2.55
N ASN A 358 -4.13 -27.83 1.75
CA ASN A 358 -5.14 -28.85 1.48
C ASN A 358 -6.51 -28.25 1.10
N LEU A 359 -6.49 -27.24 0.23
CA LEU A 359 -7.71 -26.67 -0.36
C LEU A 359 -8.12 -27.53 -1.56
N GLU A 360 -9.32 -28.11 -1.55
CA GLU A 360 -9.79 -28.99 -2.64
C GLU A 360 -11.00 -28.41 -3.38
N HIS A 361 -11.89 -27.67 -2.70
CA HIS A 361 -13.05 -27.04 -3.33
C HIS A 361 -13.33 -25.66 -2.76
N ILE A 362 -13.07 -24.62 -3.56
CA ILE A 362 -13.28 -23.23 -3.19
C ILE A 362 -14.62 -22.75 -3.77
N ALA A 363 -15.60 -22.55 -2.88
CA ALA A 363 -16.92 -22.03 -3.27
C ALA A 363 -16.82 -20.60 -3.83
N THR A 364 -17.69 -20.27 -4.79
CA THR A 364 -17.80 -18.95 -5.44
C THR A 364 -18.00 -17.81 -4.45
N SER A 365 -18.71 -18.06 -3.34
CA SER A 365 -18.95 -17.08 -2.28
C SER A 365 -17.71 -16.76 -1.43
N SER A 366 -16.67 -17.60 -1.47
CA SER A 366 -15.45 -17.45 -0.69
C SER A 366 -14.62 -16.24 -1.16
N ALA A 367 -14.02 -15.52 -0.21
CA ALA A 367 -13.06 -14.46 -0.52
C ALA A 367 -11.86 -14.99 -1.33
N VAL A 368 -11.43 -16.23 -1.06
CA VAL A 368 -10.32 -16.89 -1.78
C VAL A 368 -10.67 -17.09 -3.26
N SER A 369 -11.92 -17.45 -3.59
CA SER A 369 -12.35 -17.61 -4.99
C SER A 369 -12.30 -16.27 -5.74
N LYS A 370 -12.76 -15.19 -5.10
CA LYS A 370 -12.72 -13.85 -5.69
C LYS A 370 -11.28 -13.39 -5.98
N GLU A 371 -10.36 -13.61 -5.03
CA GLU A 371 -8.95 -13.26 -5.22
C GLU A 371 -8.27 -14.15 -6.26
N LEU A 372 -8.57 -15.46 -6.29
CA LEU A 372 -8.05 -16.37 -7.31
C LEU A 372 -8.57 -16.02 -8.71
N MET A 373 -9.85 -15.63 -8.82
CA MET A 373 -10.41 -15.15 -10.08
C MET A 373 -9.73 -13.86 -10.53
N ARG A 374 -9.46 -12.92 -9.61
CA ARG A 374 -8.68 -11.71 -9.91
C ARG A 374 -7.26 -12.05 -10.38
N LEU A 375 -6.61 -13.01 -9.74
CA LEU A 375 -5.28 -13.50 -10.08
C LEU A 375 -5.21 -14.01 -11.53
N LEU A 376 -6.16 -14.85 -11.93
CA LEU A 376 -6.18 -15.47 -13.26
C LEU A 376 -6.67 -14.53 -14.36
N LYS A 377 -7.47 -13.51 -14.02
CA LYS A 377 -7.90 -12.47 -14.99
C LYS A 377 -6.75 -11.58 -15.44
N ILE A 378 -5.78 -11.28 -14.57
CA ILE A 378 -4.67 -10.37 -14.89
C ILE A 378 -3.88 -10.83 -16.13
N PRO A 379 -3.40 -12.08 -16.25
CA PRO A 379 -2.73 -12.55 -17.46
C PRO A 379 -3.62 -12.47 -18.71
N VAL A 380 -4.91 -12.82 -18.58
CA VAL A 380 -5.87 -12.80 -19.68
C VAL A 380 -6.07 -11.37 -20.22
N ASP A 381 -6.21 -10.40 -19.32
CA ASP A 381 -6.43 -8.99 -19.67
C ASP A 381 -5.15 -8.27 -20.13
N SER A 382 -3.99 -8.70 -19.64
CA SER A 382 -2.74 -7.99 -19.91
C SER A 382 -2.09 -8.48 -21.21
N TYR A 383 -2.12 -9.79 -21.48
CA TYR A 383 -1.53 -10.32 -22.71
C TYR A 383 -2.41 -10.11 -23.95
N ASN A 384 -3.74 -10.01 -23.78
CA ASN A 384 -4.72 -9.87 -24.87
C ASN A 384 -4.64 -10.95 -25.96
N ASN A 385 -3.92 -12.05 -25.68
CA ASN A 385 -3.74 -13.17 -26.57
C ASN A 385 -3.83 -14.44 -25.74
N ILE A 386 -4.91 -15.20 -25.94
CA ILE A 386 -5.11 -16.47 -25.22
C ILE A 386 -3.97 -17.47 -25.48
N LEU A 387 -3.30 -17.41 -26.64
CA LEU A 387 -2.24 -18.34 -26.98
C LEU A 387 -1.02 -18.20 -26.07
N THR A 388 -0.70 -17.00 -25.59
CA THR A 388 0.38 -16.81 -24.61
C THR A 388 -0.05 -17.25 -23.21
N VAL A 389 -1.33 -17.06 -22.86
CA VAL A 389 -1.89 -17.57 -21.60
C VAL A 389 -1.84 -19.10 -21.56
N LEU A 390 -2.13 -19.78 -22.67
CA LEU A 390 -2.05 -21.25 -22.77
C LEU A 390 -0.62 -21.80 -22.68
N GLN A 391 0.41 -20.97 -22.93
CA GLN A 391 1.80 -21.39 -22.73
C GLN A 391 2.16 -21.48 -21.24
N LEU A 392 1.36 -20.90 -20.35
CA LEU A 392 1.52 -20.99 -18.91
C LEU A 392 1.11 -22.40 -18.46
N LYS A 393 2.09 -23.21 -18.06
CA LYS A 393 1.88 -24.61 -17.69
C LYS A 393 1.06 -24.75 -16.42
N HIS A 394 1.19 -23.79 -15.51
CA HIS A 394 0.56 -23.83 -14.19
C HIS A 394 -0.77 -23.06 -14.14
N PHE A 395 -1.24 -22.52 -15.27
CA PHE A 395 -2.55 -21.86 -15.36
C PHE A 395 -3.72 -22.84 -15.31
N PRO A 396 -3.75 -23.95 -16.10
CA PRO A 396 -4.87 -24.91 -16.04
C PRO A 396 -5.06 -25.61 -14.69
N PRO A 397 -4.01 -26.06 -13.95
CA PRO A 397 -4.19 -26.69 -12.64
C PRO A 397 -4.95 -25.82 -11.63
N LEU A 398 -4.85 -24.48 -11.73
CA LEU A 398 -5.56 -23.58 -10.83
C LEU A 398 -7.09 -23.61 -11.02
N PHE A 399 -7.58 -24.09 -12.16
CA PHE A 399 -9.02 -24.26 -12.40
C PHE A 399 -9.60 -25.42 -11.59
N GLU A 400 -8.81 -26.42 -11.22
CA GLU A 400 -9.30 -27.60 -10.49
C GLU A 400 -9.81 -27.24 -9.09
N TYR A 401 -9.27 -26.18 -8.47
CA TYR A 401 -9.66 -25.72 -7.13
C TYR A 401 -10.98 -24.92 -7.11
N PHE A 402 -11.43 -24.39 -8.24
CA PHE A 402 -12.69 -23.67 -8.34
C PHE A 402 -13.88 -24.63 -8.25
N ASP A 403 -15.01 -24.14 -7.75
CA ASP A 403 -16.30 -24.78 -7.95
C ASP A 403 -16.81 -24.64 -9.40
N TYR A 404 -17.88 -25.38 -9.71
CA TYR A 404 -18.50 -25.37 -11.04
C TYR A 404 -18.83 -23.95 -11.53
N GLU A 405 -19.45 -23.13 -10.69
CA GLU A 405 -19.88 -21.77 -11.05
C GLU A 405 -18.69 -20.85 -11.34
N SER A 406 -17.64 -20.87 -10.51
CA SER A 406 -16.42 -20.07 -10.75
C SER A 406 -15.68 -20.53 -12.00
N ARG A 407 -15.56 -21.85 -12.24
CA ARG A 407 -14.95 -22.38 -13.48
C ARG A 407 -15.75 -21.96 -14.72
N LYS A 408 -17.08 -22.00 -14.65
CA LYS A 408 -17.98 -21.56 -15.71
C LYS A 408 -17.80 -20.09 -16.03
N ASN A 409 -17.82 -19.23 -15.00
CA ASN A 409 -17.62 -17.79 -15.12
C ASN A 409 -16.24 -17.44 -15.71
N MET A 410 -15.18 -18.10 -15.24
CA MET A 410 -13.83 -17.87 -15.75
C MET A 410 -13.70 -18.36 -17.21
N SER A 411 -14.31 -19.48 -17.56
CA SER A 411 -14.33 -19.99 -18.94
C SER A 411 -15.05 -19.03 -19.89
N CYS A 412 -16.20 -18.48 -19.48
CA CYS A 412 -16.90 -17.44 -20.26
C CYS A 412 -16.01 -16.21 -20.45
N TYR A 413 -15.30 -15.79 -19.41
CA TYR A 413 -14.40 -14.64 -19.46
C TYR A 413 -13.25 -14.86 -20.46
N VAL A 414 -12.61 -16.03 -20.42
CA VAL A 414 -11.52 -16.40 -21.33
C VAL A 414 -12.01 -16.45 -22.79
N LEU A 415 -13.19 -17.03 -23.05
CA LEU A 415 -13.77 -17.04 -24.40
C LEU A 415 -14.16 -15.65 -24.89
N SER A 416 -14.77 -14.82 -24.03
CA SER A 416 -15.14 -13.44 -24.41
C SER A 416 -13.90 -12.65 -24.80
N ASN A 417 -12.85 -12.68 -23.98
CA ASN A 417 -11.59 -11.98 -24.28
C ASN A 417 -11.00 -12.46 -25.62
N THR A 418 -11.02 -13.77 -25.88
CA THR A 418 -10.56 -14.35 -27.17
C THR A 418 -11.36 -13.83 -28.37
N LEU A 419 -12.69 -13.69 -28.19
CA LEU A 419 -13.61 -13.15 -29.19
C LEU A 419 -13.41 -11.66 -29.42
N ASP A 420 -13.23 -10.89 -28.35
CA ASP A 420 -13.09 -9.42 -28.41
C ASP A 420 -11.81 -9.03 -29.17
N TYR A 421 -10.73 -9.79 -29.00
CA TYR A 421 -9.47 -9.59 -29.73
C TYR A 421 -9.37 -10.35 -31.07
N ASN A 422 -10.41 -11.10 -31.46
CA ASN A 422 -10.43 -11.94 -32.68
C ASN A 422 -9.16 -12.80 -32.86
N THR A 423 -8.69 -13.42 -31.77
CA THR A 423 -7.48 -14.26 -31.82
C THR A 423 -7.76 -15.52 -32.63
N THR A 424 -7.06 -15.71 -33.76
CA THR A 424 -7.22 -16.89 -34.61
C THR A 424 -6.43 -18.06 -34.04
N ILE A 425 -7.05 -19.24 -34.03
CA ILE A 425 -6.43 -20.46 -33.48
C ILE A 425 -6.14 -21.41 -34.63
N VAL A 426 -4.84 -21.61 -34.86
CA VAL A 426 -4.29 -22.27 -36.06
C VAL A 426 -3.81 -23.70 -35.81
N ALA A 427 -3.64 -24.13 -34.55
CA ALA A 427 -3.07 -25.42 -34.21
C ALA A 427 -4.05 -26.33 -33.45
N GLN A 428 -4.07 -27.62 -33.81
CA GLN A 428 -4.91 -28.63 -33.15
C GLN A 428 -4.68 -28.68 -31.63
N GLU A 429 -3.42 -28.63 -31.18
CA GLU A 429 -3.06 -28.69 -29.76
C GLU A 429 -3.60 -27.49 -28.97
N GLN A 430 -3.61 -26.30 -29.57
CA GLN A 430 -4.18 -25.09 -28.96
C GLN A 430 -5.69 -25.21 -28.81
N VAL A 431 -6.37 -25.78 -29.81
CA VAL A 431 -7.81 -26.04 -29.75
C VAL A 431 -8.15 -27.04 -28.65
N ASP A 432 -7.38 -28.13 -28.55
CA ASP A 432 -7.58 -29.11 -27.50
C ASP A 432 -7.39 -28.49 -26.10
N ALA A 433 -6.33 -27.70 -25.91
CA ALA A 433 -6.06 -27.02 -24.65
C ALA A 433 -7.17 -26.03 -24.24
N ILE A 434 -7.68 -25.21 -25.17
CA ILE A 434 -8.76 -24.25 -24.89
C ILE A 434 -10.07 -24.98 -24.58
N LEU A 435 -10.40 -26.03 -25.35
CA LEU A 435 -11.62 -26.79 -25.12
C LEU A 435 -11.58 -27.57 -23.79
N ASN A 436 -10.41 -28.05 -23.37
CA ASN A 436 -10.22 -28.64 -22.04
C ASN A 436 -10.38 -27.59 -20.93
N LEU A 437 -9.81 -26.39 -21.10
CA LEU A 437 -9.96 -25.28 -20.15
C LEU A 437 -11.44 -24.88 -19.99
N VAL A 438 -12.16 -24.84 -21.11
CA VAL A 438 -13.57 -24.42 -21.19
C VAL A 438 -14.53 -25.61 -21.09
N SER A 439 -14.05 -26.74 -20.54
CA SER A 439 -14.81 -27.99 -20.40
C SER A 439 -16.15 -27.80 -19.70
N THR A 440 -16.25 -26.86 -18.76
CA THR A 440 -17.51 -26.52 -18.07
C THR A 440 -18.60 -25.98 -19.00
N LEU A 441 -18.24 -25.28 -20.08
CA LEU A 441 -19.20 -24.75 -21.07
C LEU A 441 -19.56 -25.79 -22.14
N ILE A 442 -18.67 -26.74 -22.42
CA ILE A 442 -18.85 -27.69 -23.51
C ILE A 442 -19.36 -29.07 -23.08
N GLN A 443 -19.15 -29.48 -21.83
CA GLN A 443 -19.50 -30.81 -21.30
C GLN A 443 -20.20 -30.72 -19.94
N ASP A 444 -21.10 -31.67 -19.67
CA ASP A 444 -21.72 -31.80 -18.36
C ASP A 444 -20.68 -32.28 -17.34
N GLN A 445 -20.60 -31.58 -16.21
CA GLN A 445 -19.61 -31.86 -15.17
C GLN A 445 -20.23 -32.67 -14.03
N PRO A 446 -19.46 -33.54 -13.36
CA PRO A 446 -19.99 -34.39 -12.29
C PRO A 446 -20.47 -33.59 -11.07
N ASP A 447 -19.95 -32.38 -10.87
CA ASP A 447 -20.29 -31.45 -9.78
C ASP A 447 -21.28 -30.35 -10.20
N GLN A 448 -21.87 -30.46 -11.38
CA GLN A 448 -22.88 -29.52 -11.88
C GLN A 448 -24.16 -29.61 -11.02
N PRO A 449 -24.71 -28.47 -10.55
CA PRO A 449 -25.96 -28.47 -9.79
C PRO A 449 -27.11 -29.01 -10.64
N SER A 450 -28.05 -29.70 -9.98
CA SER A 450 -29.21 -30.34 -10.62
C SER A 450 -30.30 -29.37 -11.07
N ASP A 451 -30.18 -28.09 -10.73
CA ASP A 451 -31.14 -27.06 -11.11
C ASP A 451 -31.03 -26.77 -12.61
N GLU A 452 -32.18 -26.61 -13.28
CA GLU A 452 -32.19 -26.21 -14.68
C GLU A 452 -31.61 -24.79 -14.79
N PRO A 453 -30.56 -24.58 -15.60
CA PRO A 453 -30.00 -23.25 -15.79
C PRO A 453 -31.04 -22.35 -16.44
N ASP A 454 -30.95 -21.04 -16.19
CA ASP A 454 -31.78 -20.08 -16.88
C ASP A 454 -31.63 -20.25 -18.41
N PRO A 455 -32.73 -20.45 -19.17
CA PRO A 455 -32.66 -20.66 -20.61
C PRO A 455 -31.99 -19.51 -21.38
N GLU A 456 -32.12 -18.27 -20.89
CA GLU A 456 -31.51 -17.10 -21.51
C GLU A 456 -29.99 -17.09 -21.29
N ASP A 457 -29.55 -17.24 -20.03
CA ASP A 457 -28.13 -17.32 -19.69
C ASP A 457 -27.43 -18.48 -20.41
N PHE A 458 -28.08 -19.65 -20.43
CA PHE A 458 -27.56 -20.82 -21.15
C PHE A 458 -27.45 -20.57 -22.66
N ALA A 459 -28.41 -19.87 -23.26
CA ALA A 459 -28.36 -19.54 -24.68
C ALA A 459 -27.23 -18.54 -24.99
N GLU A 460 -26.99 -17.55 -24.13
CA GLU A 460 -25.87 -16.61 -24.27
C GLU A 460 -24.51 -17.32 -24.21
N GLU A 461 -24.33 -18.21 -23.24
CA GLU A 461 -23.12 -19.01 -23.08
C GLU A 461 -22.84 -19.91 -24.29
N GLN A 462 -23.87 -20.61 -24.76
CA GLN A 462 -23.73 -21.46 -25.95
C GLN A 462 -23.53 -20.64 -27.23
N SER A 463 -24.06 -19.41 -27.29
CA SER A 463 -23.79 -18.46 -28.36
C SER A 463 -22.32 -18.02 -28.37
N LEU A 464 -21.70 -17.79 -27.21
CA LEU A 464 -20.26 -17.53 -27.10
C LEU A 464 -19.43 -18.69 -27.66
N VAL A 465 -19.75 -19.93 -27.29
CA VAL A 465 -19.07 -21.12 -27.83
C VAL A 465 -19.29 -21.22 -29.35
N GLY A 466 -20.50 -20.96 -29.84
CA GLY A 466 -20.81 -20.93 -31.27
C GLY A 466 -19.99 -19.89 -32.04
N ARG A 467 -19.83 -18.69 -31.49
CA ARG A 467 -18.97 -17.63 -32.05
C ARG A 467 -17.50 -18.04 -32.04
N PHE A 468 -17.04 -18.68 -30.97
CA PHE A 468 -15.65 -19.13 -30.83
C PHE A 468 -15.25 -20.12 -31.94
N ILE A 469 -16.17 -20.97 -32.40
CA ILE A 469 -15.92 -21.90 -33.52
C ILE A 469 -15.47 -21.17 -34.78
N HIS A 470 -15.92 -19.93 -35.01
CA HIS A 470 -15.51 -19.14 -36.17
C HIS A 470 -14.06 -18.63 -36.09
N LEU A 471 -13.45 -18.62 -34.91
CA LEU A 471 -12.03 -18.27 -34.72
C LEU A 471 -11.09 -19.46 -34.96
N LEU A 472 -11.64 -20.67 -35.09
CA LEU A 472 -10.90 -21.90 -35.39
C LEU A 472 -10.58 -21.96 -36.89
N HIS A 473 -9.48 -21.34 -37.30
CA HIS A 473 -9.11 -21.24 -38.69
C HIS A 473 -7.60 -21.41 -38.89
N SER A 474 -7.23 -22.36 -39.75
CA SER A 474 -5.90 -22.56 -40.31
C SER A 474 -5.97 -22.45 -41.84
N GLU A 475 -4.93 -21.85 -42.43
CA GLU A 475 -4.77 -21.81 -43.89
C GLU A 475 -4.44 -23.18 -44.48
N ASP A 476 -3.84 -24.08 -43.69
CA ASP A 476 -3.53 -25.44 -44.11
C ASP A 476 -4.80 -26.34 -44.00
N PRO A 477 -5.29 -26.91 -45.12
CA PRO A 477 -6.50 -27.72 -45.12
C PRO A 477 -6.42 -28.96 -44.23
N ASP A 478 -5.25 -29.59 -44.14
CA ASP A 478 -5.04 -30.78 -43.31
C ASP A 478 -5.12 -30.41 -41.82
N GLN A 479 -4.43 -29.34 -41.41
CA GLN A 479 -4.53 -28.80 -40.06
C GLN A 479 -5.95 -28.32 -39.71
N GLN A 480 -6.64 -27.66 -40.65
CA GLN A 480 -8.04 -27.24 -40.45
C GLN A 480 -8.97 -28.43 -40.25
N TYR A 481 -8.76 -29.53 -40.98
CA TYR A 481 -9.51 -30.77 -40.77
C TYR A 481 -9.26 -31.37 -39.38
N LEU A 482 -8.01 -31.39 -38.92
CA LEU A 482 -7.64 -31.87 -37.59
C LEU A 482 -8.27 -31.03 -36.47
N ILE A 483 -8.27 -29.69 -36.62
CA ILE A 483 -8.94 -28.75 -35.71
C ILE A 483 -10.43 -29.07 -35.61
N LEU A 484 -11.12 -29.15 -36.75
CA LEU A 484 -12.56 -29.40 -36.78
C LEU A 484 -12.93 -30.78 -36.22
N ASN A 485 -12.10 -31.80 -36.45
CA ASN A 485 -12.34 -33.13 -35.90
C ASN A 485 -12.13 -33.16 -34.37
N THR A 486 -11.17 -32.40 -33.86
CA THR A 486 -10.91 -32.26 -32.42
C THR A 486 -12.07 -31.52 -31.74
N ALA A 487 -12.49 -30.39 -32.31
CA ALA A 487 -13.67 -29.65 -31.87
C ALA A 487 -14.94 -30.54 -31.88
N ARG A 488 -15.15 -31.35 -32.92
CA ARG A 488 -16.25 -32.30 -33.01
C ARG A 488 -16.26 -33.31 -31.86
N LYS A 489 -15.08 -33.84 -31.48
CA LYS A 489 -14.98 -34.81 -30.38
C LYS A 489 -15.41 -34.19 -29.05
N HIS A 490 -14.92 -32.99 -28.76
CA HIS A 490 -15.25 -32.24 -27.54
C HIS A 490 -16.71 -31.83 -27.47
N PHE A 491 -17.27 -31.25 -28.54
CA PHE A 491 -18.70 -30.87 -28.57
C PHE A 491 -19.64 -32.07 -28.59
N GLY A 492 -19.19 -33.21 -29.14
CA GLY A 492 -19.95 -34.47 -29.13
C GLY A 492 -20.17 -35.05 -27.73
N ALA A 493 -19.31 -34.70 -26.77
CA ALA A 493 -19.45 -35.07 -25.36
C ALA A 493 -20.42 -34.15 -24.60
N GLY A 494 -20.87 -33.04 -25.20
CA GLY A 494 -21.69 -32.00 -24.55
C GLY A 494 -23.19 -32.27 -24.42
N GLY A 495 -23.66 -33.45 -24.82
CA GLY A 495 -25.07 -33.83 -24.72
C GLY A 495 -26.02 -33.08 -25.65
N ASN A 496 -27.31 -33.47 -25.63
CA ASN A 496 -28.29 -33.03 -26.63
C ASN A 496 -28.66 -31.54 -26.56
N GLN A 497 -28.48 -30.89 -25.41
CA GLN A 497 -28.84 -29.47 -25.22
C GLN A 497 -27.78 -28.54 -25.85
N ARG A 498 -26.49 -28.79 -25.61
CA ARG A 498 -25.37 -27.96 -26.11
C ARG A 498 -25.08 -28.20 -27.60
N ILE A 499 -25.23 -29.44 -28.07
CA ILE A 499 -25.00 -29.82 -29.48
C ILE A 499 -25.88 -29.00 -30.44
N ARG A 500 -27.10 -28.60 -30.03
CA ARG A 500 -28.00 -27.79 -30.87
C ARG A 500 -27.40 -26.44 -31.27
N PHE A 501 -26.53 -25.87 -30.45
CA PHE A 501 -25.92 -24.56 -30.67
C PHE A 501 -24.52 -24.66 -31.27
N THR A 502 -23.75 -25.69 -30.90
CA THR A 502 -22.34 -25.84 -31.30
C THR A 502 -22.14 -26.59 -32.61
N LEU A 503 -23.03 -27.53 -32.96
CA LEU A 503 -22.91 -28.33 -34.18
C LEU A 503 -23.19 -27.52 -35.47
N PRO A 504 -24.21 -26.63 -35.54
CA PRO A 504 -24.46 -25.87 -36.76
C PRO A 504 -23.25 -25.01 -37.20
N PRO A 505 -22.61 -24.19 -36.32
CA PRO A 505 -21.39 -23.46 -36.67
C PRO A 505 -20.25 -24.37 -37.15
N LEU A 506 -20.08 -25.54 -36.52
CA LEU A 506 -19.07 -26.51 -36.93
C LEU A 506 -19.32 -27.09 -38.33
N VAL A 507 -20.58 -27.37 -38.67
CA VAL A 507 -20.97 -27.82 -40.02
C VAL A 507 -20.72 -26.72 -41.06
N PHE A 508 -21.03 -25.46 -40.73
CA PHE A 508 -20.71 -24.33 -41.61
C PHE A 508 -19.20 -24.19 -41.84
N ALA A 509 -18.38 -24.32 -40.79
CA ALA A 509 -16.93 -24.29 -40.89
C ALA A 509 -16.37 -25.45 -41.75
N ALA A 510 -16.94 -26.66 -41.61
CA ALA A 510 -16.59 -27.81 -42.45
C ALA A 510 -16.97 -27.60 -43.92
N TYR A 511 -18.12 -26.96 -44.19
CA TYR A 511 -18.55 -26.62 -45.54
C TYR A 511 -17.61 -25.59 -46.20
N GLN A 512 -17.14 -24.60 -45.43
CA GLN A 512 -16.14 -23.62 -45.91
C GLN A 512 -14.82 -24.30 -46.29
N LEU A 513 -14.33 -25.25 -45.47
CA LEU A 513 -13.14 -26.05 -45.80
C LEU A 513 -13.32 -26.84 -47.10
N GLN A 514 -14.49 -27.44 -47.30
CA GLN A 514 -14.80 -28.17 -48.53
C GLN A 514 -14.81 -27.26 -49.76
N GLN A 515 -15.37 -26.04 -49.64
CA GLN A 515 -15.35 -25.07 -50.74
C GLN A 515 -13.92 -24.61 -51.07
N TYR A 516 -13.09 -24.38 -50.06
CA TYR A 516 -11.70 -23.97 -50.22
C TYR A 516 -10.87 -25.03 -50.98
N THR A 517 -10.93 -26.28 -50.53
CA THR A 517 -10.24 -27.41 -51.18
C THR A 517 -10.72 -27.67 -52.62
N LEU A 518 -12.02 -27.47 -52.90
CA LEU A 518 -12.56 -27.52 -54.26
C LEU A 518 -12.05 -26.37 -55.15
N MET A 519 -11.84 -25.18 -54.60
CA MET A 519 -11.27 -24.04 -55.35
C MET A 519 -9.77 -24.22 -55.62
N GLU A 520 -9.00 -24.68 -54.65
CA GLU A 520 -7.57 -24.99 -54.84
C GLU A 520 -7.34 -26.10 -55.86
N SER A 521 -8.12 -27.18 -55.79
CA SER A 521 -8.02 -28.28 -56.75
C SER A 521 -8.40 -27.85 -58.18
N ARG A 522 -9.30 -26.88 -58.34
CA ARG A 522 -9.58 -26.25 -59.64
C ARG A 522 -8.42 -25.36 -60.12
N ARG A 523 -7.80 -24.57 -59.24
CA ARG A 523 -6.60 -23.75 -59.56
C ARG A 523 -5.37 -24.58 -59.92
N ARG A 524 -5.18 -25.75 -59.32
CA ARG A 524 -4.06 -26.66 -59.66
C ARG A 524 -4.29 -27.43 -60.98
N ARG A 525 -5.53 -27.47 -61.49
CA ARG A 525 -5.91 -28.14 -62.75
C ARG A 525 -5.92 -27.21 -63.96
N SER A 526 -5.98 -25.89 -63.75
CA SER A 526 -5.75 -24.83 -64.74
C SER A 526 -4.26 -24.49 -64.80
#